data_AF-X1KVG9-F1
#
_entry.id   AF-X1KVG9-F1
#
_cell.length_a   1.000
_cell.length_b   1.000
_cell.length_c   1.000
_cell.angle_alpha   90.00
_cell.angle_beta   90.00
_cell.angle_gamma   90.00
#
_symmetry.space_group_name_H-M   'P 1'
#
loop_
_entity.id
_entity.type
_entity.pdbx_description
1 polymer ?
#
loop_
_entity_poly.entity_id
_entity_poly.type
_entity_poly.pdbx_seq_one_letter_code
_entity_poly.pdbx_strand_id
1 'polypeptide(L)'
;QSKGITEKFLNSFRSPESSPETSPKGVYIYTVNIQHFTKDAQSTLFGEKPTNAEMLHKNYPNILFFDSAWKLLDPSIWYTKLLTECLNISKSECEGHYTGELNYFECEKGGRVYKPIVKAGEYNPYRKMLSARASVSRSFKVLRYIEKITKNKVYLMQTVLTIPKKFSELLFDDPDGKEKYLKCINIFIKKFEFFLRPDKHKREKLQSGIWDNLHDWGSDKPFNPHEHPHLLYPNFLYSYADKKFTRFRPFYSKHQRKKIKELWRDSLVQGLDLNNTASIYGDHKDLIIQGELNVNHEYKKEKHEQLHLLKYARRSWLCDVGKYFMNC
;
A
#
# COMPACT_ATOMS: atom_id res chain seq x y z
N GLN A 1 -14.50 16.73 -11.61
CA GLN A 1 -14.12 17.62 -10.50
C GLN A 1 -12.63 18.00 -10.47
N SER A 2 -11.66 17.18 -10.92
CA SER A 2 -10.22 17.56 -10.91
C SER A 2 -9.84 18.80 -11.75
N LYS A 3 -10.67 19.21 -12.71
CA LYS A 3 -10.45 20.43 -13.53
C LYS A 3 -10.38 21.69 -12.66
N GLY A 4 -11.19 21.81 -11.61
CA GLY A 4 -11.29 23.03 -10.81
C GLY A 4 -10.03 23.35 -10.00
N ILE A 5 -9.31 22.35 -9.48
CA ILE A 5 -8.04 22.57 -8.77
C ILE A 5 -6.94 22.92 -9.76
N THR A 6 -6.84 22.17 -10.87
CA THR A 6 -5.85 22.45 -11.91
C THR A 6 -6.06 23.83 -12.51
N GLU A 7 -7.31 24.26 -12.72
CA GLU A 7 -7.64 25.62 -13.17
C GLU A 7 -7.37 26.68 -12.09
N LYS A 8 -7.81 26.51 -10.83
CA LYS A 8 -7.48 27.47 -9.75
C LYS A 8 -5.97 27.61 -9.54
N PHE A 9 -5.24 26.51 -9.62
CA PHE A 9 -3.78 26.49 -9.54
C PHE A 9 -3.14 27.15 -10.77
N LEU A 10 -3.50 26.74 -11.99
CA LEU A 10 -2.97 27.38 -13.21
C LEU A 10 -3.31 28.87 -13.25
N ASN A 11 -4.47 29.26 -12.72
CA ASN A 11 -4.88 30.66 -12.60
C ASN A 11 -4.09 31.40 -11.51
N SER A 12 -3.61 30.75 -10.45
CA SER A 12 -2.71 31.38 -9.48
C SER A 12 -1.32 31.69 -10.05
N PHE A 13 -0.93 31.09 -11.18
CA PHE A 13 0.25 31.50 -11.96
C PHE A 13 -0.06 32.52 -13.05
N ARG A 14 -1.35 32.79 -13.33
CA ARG A 14 -1.80 33.73 -14.37
C ARG A 14 -2.19 35.11 -13.84
N SER A 15 -2.31 35.30 -12.52
CA SER A 15 -2.55 36.63 -11.97
C SER A 15 -1.26 37.47 -12.00
N PRO A 16 -1.23 38.61 -12.72
CA PRO A 16 -0.05 39.49 -12.80
C PRO A 16 0.20 40.31 -11.52
N GLU A 17 -0.53 40.06 -10.43
CA GLU A 17 -0.57 40.95 -9.26
C GLU A 17 0.24 40.44 -8.05
N SER A 18 0.83 39.24 -8.10
CA SER A 18 1.83 38.84 -7.10
C SER A 18 3.23 39.30 -7.55
N SER A 19 3.73 40.33 -6.86
CA SER A 19 5.11 40.85 -6.82
C SER A 19 6.11 40.31 -7.87
N PRO A 20 6.77 41.18 -8.68
CA PRO A 20 7.81 40.81 -9.64
C PRO A 20 9.02 40.08 -9.05
N GLU A 21 9.13 39.95 -7.73
CA GLU A 21 10.25 39.33 -7.04
C GLU A 21 10.05 37.83 -6.69
N THR A 22 8.82 37.29 -6.79
CA THR A 22 8.55 35.90 -6.36
C THR A 22 8.24 34.92 -7.49
N SER A 23 8.03 35.39 -8.72
CA SER A 23 7.94 34.53 -9.90
C SER A 23 9.32 34.38 -10.53
N PRO A 24 9.97 33.19 -10.50
CA PRO A 24 11.30 33.05 -11.06
C PRO A 24 11.22 33.25 -12.57
N LYS A 25 11.86 34.32 -13.07
CA LYS A 25 12.06 34.54 -14.50
C LYS A 25 12.62 33.26 -15.14
N GLY A 26 11.89 32.69 -16.11
CA GLY A 26 12.30 31.50 -16.85
C GLY A 26 11.71 30.16 -16.39
N VAL A 27 10.69 30.15 -15.53
CA VAL A 27 9.90 28.91 -15.28
C VAL A 27 8.93 28.70 -16.43
N TYR A 28 9.30 27.80 -17.35
CA TYR A 28 8.35 27.25 -18.31
C TYR A 28 7.44 26.25 -17.57
N ILE A 29 6.17 26.60 -17.38
CA ILE A 29 5.17 25.66 -16.85
C ILE A 29 4.87 24.63 -17.95
N TYR A 30 5.74 23.63 -18.05
CA TYR A 30 5.33 22.36 -18.64
C TYR A 30 4.45 21.67 -17.59
N THR A 31 3.14 21.87 -17.68
CA THR A 31 2.19 20.94 -17.05
C THR A 31 2.35 19.61 -17.76
N VAL A 32 3.33 18.82 -17.32
CA VAL A 32 3.43 17.40 -17.65
C VAL A 32 2.28 16.73 -16.92
N ASN A 33 1.08 16.89 -17.48
CA ASN A 33 -0.04 16.05 -17.13
C ASN A 33 0.37 14.67 -17.66
N ILE A 34 0.87 13.81 -16.78
CA ILE A 34 1.33 12.46 -17.15
C ILE A 34 0.20 11.65 -17.84
N GLN A 35 -1.05 12.12 -17.74
CA GLN A 35 -2.20 11.59 -18.48
C GLN A 35 -2.24 11.95 -19.98
N HIS A 36 -1.55 13.01 -20.43
CA HIS A 36 -1.52 13.44 -21.83
C HIS A 36 -0.37 12.86 -22.66
N PHE A 37 0.50 12.04 -22.07
CA PHE A 37 1.39 11.16 -22.82
C PHE A 37 0.65 9.87 -23.17
N THR A 38 -0.31 9.97 -24.08
CA THR A 38 -1.26 8.90 -24.44
C THR A 38 -0.65 7.76 -25.26
N LYS A 39 0.62 7.82 -25.65
CA LYS A 39 1.30 6.68 -26.31
C LYS A 39 2.68 6.32 -25.75
N ASP A 40 3.47 7.29 -25.26
CA ASP A 40 4.85 6.98 -24.83
C ASP A 40 5.09 6.90 -23.31
N ALA A 41 4.19 7.42 -22.46
CA ALA A 41 4.34 7.30 -20.99
C ALA A 41 3.35 6.33 -20.33
N GLN A 42 2.30 5.88 -21.04
CA GLN A 42 1.43 4.82 -20.51
C GLN A 42 2.18 3.48 -20.33
N SER A 43 3.28 3.26 -21.05
CA SER A 43 4.16 2.09 -20.85
C SER A 43 4.97 2.13 -19.54
N THR A 44 5.11 3.30 -18.89
CA THR A 44 5.98 3.49 -17.71
C THR A 44 5.24 3.41 -16.37
N LEU A 45 3.91 3.37 -16.38
CA LEU A 45 3.11 3.01 -15.22
C LEU A 45 2.89 1.48 -15.11
N PHE A 46 3.17 0.73 -16.18
CA PHE A 46 2.91 -0.71 -16.29
C PHE A 46 4.04 -1.53 -16.97
N GLY A 47 5.31 -1.23 -16.70
CA GLY A 47 6.28 -2.33 -16.60
C GLY A 47 7.56 -2.34 -17.42
N GLU A 48 7.96 -1.33 -18.18
CA GLU A 48 9.28 -1.37 -18.84
C GLU A 48 10.14 -0.13 -18.59
N LYS A 49 11.33 -0.38 -17.99
CA LYS A 49 12.50 0.50 -17.78
C LYS A 49 12.33 1.75 -16.89
N PRO A 50 13.37 2.14 -16.12
CA PRO A 50 13.32 3.31 -15.26
C PRO A 50 13.40 4.56 -16.13
N THR A 51 12.26 5.10 -16.50
CA THR A 51 12.18 6.39 -17.18
C THR A 51 11.06 7.16 -16.51
N ASN A 52 11.38 8.30 -15.90
CA ASN A 52 10.54 9.50 -15.92
C ASN A 52 11.20 10.66 -15.17
N ALA A 53 11.67 10.52 -13.91
CA ALA A 53 12.36 11.65 -13.26
C ALA A 53 13.73 11.93 -13.92
N GLU A 54 14.63 10.95 -13.94
CA GLU A 54 15.99 11.11 -14.52
C GLU A 54 15.99 11.51 -16.01
N MET A 55 15.03 11.03 -16.81
CA MET A 55 14.90 11.46 -18.22
C MET A 55 14.33 12.87 -18.36
N LEU A 56 13.30 13.22 -17.58
CA LEU A 56 12.78 14.59 -17.58
C LEU A 56 13.88 15.58 -17.14
N HIS A 57 14.70 15.20 -16.14
CA HIS A 57 15.82 16.02 -15.66
C HIS A 57 16.94 16.21 -16.68
N LYS A 58 17.14 15.23 -17.59
CA LYS A 58 18.18 15.29 -18.61
C LYS A 58 17.81 16.20 -19.78
N ASN A 59 16.51 16.33 -20.08
CA ASN A 59 16.02 16.97 -21.29
C ASN A 59 15.24 18.27 -21.04
N TYR A 60 14.76 18.52 -19.82
CA TYR A 60 13.94 19.69 -19.49
C TYR A 60 14.44 20.35 -18.20
N PRO A 61 15.23 21.44 -18.29
CA PRO A 61 15.52 22.26 -17.12
C PRO A 61 14.24 22.96 -16.64
N ASN A 62 14.04 23.05 -15.32
CA ASN A 62 12.95 23.80 -14.66
C ASN A 62 11.55 23.24 -14.91
N ILE A 63 11.29 22.01 -14.47
CA ILE A 63 9.96 21.37 -14.57
C ILE A 63 9.13 21.54 -13.30
N LEU A 64 7.81 21.67 -13.46
CA LEU A 64 6.85 21.60 -12.36
C LEU A 64 6.27 20.18 -12.28
N PHE A 65 6.53 19.49 -11.18
CA PHE A 65 6.11 18.12 -10.97
C PHE A 65 4.77 18.04 -10.23
N PHE A 66 3.75 17.54 -10.93
CA PHE A 66 2.50 17.12 -10.32
C PHE A 66 2.44 15.61 -10.19
N ASP A 67 2.13 15.20 -8.98
CA ASP A 67 1.99 13.80 -8.68
C ASP A 67 0.54 13.34 -9.02
N SER A 68 0.37 12.12 -9.54
CA SER A 68 -0.94 11.56 -9.93
C SER A 68 -1.96 11.40 -8.78
N ALA A 69 -1.51 11.48 -7.53
CA ALA A 69 -2.35 11.53 -6.33
C ALA A 69 -2.95 12.91 -6.11
N TRP A 70 -2.52 13.96 -6.81
CA TRP A 70 -3.09 15.31 -6.67
C TRP A 70 -4.61 15.34 -6.86
N LYS A 71 -5.15 14.44 -7.67
CA LYS A 71 -6.59 14.26 -7.83
C LYS A 71 -7.34 13.88 -6.55
N LEU A 72 -6.61 13.36 -5.55
CA LEU A 72 -7.12 12.98 -4.22
C LEU A 72 -7.08 14.15 -3.23
N LEU A 73 -6.53 15.31 -3.63
CA LEU A 73 -6.40 16.46 -2.74
C LEU A 73 -7.74 17.08 -2.38
N ASP A 74 -8.67 17.09 -3.35
CA ASP A 74 -10.05 17.51 -3.19
C ASP A 74 -10.93 16.26 -3.23
N PRO A 75 -11.20 15.63 -2.08
CA PRO A 75 -12.08 14.47 -2.03
C PRO A 75 -13.51 14.88 -2.40
N SER A 76 -14.32 13.92 -2.87
CA SER A 76 -15.69 14.21 -3.24
C SER A 76 -16.55 14.65 -2.04
N ILE A 77 -17.65 15.34 -2.33
CA ILE A 77 -18.58 15.80 -1.29
C ILE A 77 -19.13 14.63 -0.44
N TRP A 78 -19.37 13.48 -1.06
CA TRP A 78 -19.88 12.29 -0.37
C TRP A 78 -18.86 11.71 0.60
N TYR A 79 -17.58 11.69 0.22
CA TYR A 79 -16.50 11.30 1.12
C TYR A 79 -16.46 12.22 2.34
N THR A 80 -16.49 13.53 2.11
CA THR A 80 -16.46 14.52 3.19
C THR A 80 -17.67 14.37 4.11
N LYS A 81 -18.88 14.21 3.54
CA LYS A 81 -20.11 13.97 4.31
C LYS A 81 -20.05 12.71 5.15
N LEU A 82 -19.57 11.59 4.61
CA LEU A 82 -19.40 10.37 5.38
C LEU A 82 -18.55 10.62 6.64
N LEU A 83 -17.40 11.29 6.48
CA LEU A 83 -16.52 11.56 7.61
C LEU A 83 -17.12 12.57 8.59
N THR A 84 -17.74 13.64 8.10
CA THR A 84 -18.24 14.72 8.97
C THR A 84 -19.56 14.37 9.65
N GLU A 85 -20.50 13.78 8.91
CA GLU A 85 -21.86 13.50 9.39
C GLU A 85 -21.94 12.14 10.10
N CYS A 86 -21.19 11.12 9.64
CA CYS A 86 -21.28 9.78 10.23
C CYS A 86 -20.17 9.49 11.26
N LEU A 87 -18.97 10.06 11.09
CA LEU A 87 -17.82 9.80 11.97
C LEU A 87 -17.42 11.00 12.84
N ASN A 88 -18.18 12.11 12.77
CA ASN A 88 -17.94 13.33 13.54
C ASN A 88 -16.50 13.90 13.39
N ILE A 89 -15.90 13.74 12.21
CA ILE A 89 -14.58 14.28 11.89
C ILE A 89 -14.75 15.71 11.38
N SER A 90 -13.88 16.65 11.76
CA SER A 90 -14.01 18.02 11.30
C SER A 90 -13.74 18.15 9.80
N LYS A 91 -14.47 19.04 9.11
CA LYS A 91 -14.30 19.25 7.67
C LYS A 91 -12.87 19.63 7.29
N SER A 92 -12.21 20.46 8.11
CA SER A 92 -10.82 20.86 7.93
C SER A 92 -9.83 19.69 7.93
N GLU A 93 -10.16 18.58 8.61
CA GLU A 93 -9.31 17.38 8.62
C GLU A 93 -9.50 16.50 7.37
N CYS A 94 -10.56 16.74 6.60
CA CYS A 94 -10.84 16.06 5.33
C CYS A 94 -10.28 16.82 4.14
N GLU A 95 -10.20 18.15 4.22
CA GLU A 95 -9.80 19.03 3.13
C GLU A 95 -8.28 19.05 2.90
N GLY A 96 -7.89 19.49 1.70
CA GLY A 96 -6.50 19.78 1.39
C GLY A 96 -6.40 20.88 0.34
N HIS A 97 -5.33 21.66 0.42
CA HIS A 97 -5.10 22.79 -0.45
C HIS A 97 -3.61 22.96 -0.78
N TYR A 98 -3.38 23.54 -1.94
CA TYR A 98 -2.09 24.07 -2.32
C TYR A 98 -1.80 25.34 -1.53
N THR A 99 -0.58 25.49 -1.00
CA THR A 99 -0.23 26.64 -0.14
C THR A 99 0.15 27.90 -0.92
N GLY A 100 0.32 27.82 -2.24
CA GLY A 100 0.91 28.91 -3.03
C GLY A 100 2.44 28.82 -3.16
N GLU A 101 3.08 27.91 -2.43
CA GLU A 101 4.54 27.80 -2.37
C GLU A 101 5.07 26.58 -3.13
N LEU A 102 6.31 26.66 -3.61
CA LEU A 102 6.98 25.55 -4.30
C LEU A 102 8.26 25.19 -3.53
N ASN A 103 8.45 23.89 -3.28
CA ASN A 103 9.78 23.36 -3.00
C ASN A 103 10.50 23.10 -4.32
N TYR A 104 11.83 23.10 -4.31
CA TYR A 104 12.60 22.67 -5.48
C TYR A 104 13.76 21.75 -5.10
N PHE A 105 14.14 20.92 -6.06
CA PHE A 105 15.34 20.10 -6.01
C PHE A 105 16.23 20.47 -7.19
N GLU A 106 17.52 20.65 -6.93
CA GLU A 106 18.50 20.84 -7.99
C GLU A 106 18.87 19.48 -8.59
N CYS A 107 18.86 19.42 -9.90
CA CYS A 107 19.29 18.25 -10.66
C CYS A 107 20.80 18.32 -10.87
N GLU A 108 21.44 17.16 -10.97
CA GLU A 108 22.90 17.03 -11.18
C GLU A 108 23.43 17.82 -12.39
N LYS A 109 22.56 18.15 -13.36
CA LYS A 109 22.90 18.92 -14.57
C LYS A 109 22.48 20.40 -14.52
N GLY A 110 22.15 20.94 -13.35
CA GLY A 110 21.86 22.37 -13.16
C GLY A 110 20.41 22.82 -13.39
N GLY A 111 19.50 21.90 -13.76
CA GLY A 111 18.06 22.18 -13.83
C GLY A 111 17.36 22.09 -12.46
N ARG A 112 16.20 22.73 -12.29
CA ARG A 112 15.37 22.58 -11.08
C ARG A 112 14.10 21.76 -11.32
N VAL A 113 13.68 21.03 -10.30
CA VAL A 113 12.37 20.36 -10.27
C VAL A 113 11.56 21.00 -9.16
N TYR A 114 10.53 21.72 -9.55
CA TYR A 114 9.60 22.36 -8.62
C TYR A 114 8.52 21.36 -8.22
N LYS A 115 8.22 21.30 -6.93
CA LYS A 115 7.15 20.49 -6.36
C LYS A 115 6.26 21.39 -5.52
N PRO A 116 4.95 21.45 -5.82
CA PRO A 116 4.01 22.22 -5.01
C PRO A 116 4.00 21.76 -3.55
N ILE A 117 3.96 22.73 -2.63
CA ILE A 117 3.73 22.48 -1.21
C ILE A 117 2.22 22.39 -0.98
N VAL A 118 1.80 21.28 -0.39
CA VAL A 118 0.38 20.98 -0.15
C VAL A 118 0.20 20.74 1.32
N LYS A 119 -0.85 21.35 1.88
CA LYS A 119 -1.35 21.03 3.21
C LYS A 119 -2.64 20.24 3.06
N ALA A 120 -2.74 19.15 3.80
CA ALA A 120 -3.90 18.28 3.78
C ALA A 120 -4.18 17.78 5.21
N GLY A 121 -5.46 17.77 5.56
CA GLY A 121 -5.94 17.27 6.84
C GLY A 121 -5.57 15.80 7.05
N GLU A 122 -5.70 15.32 8.29
CA GLU A 122 -5.30 13.96 8.65
C GLU A 122 -6.06 12.89 7.86
N TYR A 123 -7.35 13.10 7.62
CA TYR A 123 -8.20 12.15 6.95
C TYR A 123 -8.21 12.33 5.43
N ASN A 124 -7.54 13.35 4.90
CA ASN A 124 -7.50 13.56 3.45
C ASN A 124 -6.79 12.39 2.71
N PRO A 125 -7.41 11.80 1.65
CA PRO A 125 -6.85 10.67 0.91
C PRO A 125 -5.48 10.95 0.26
N TYR A 126 -5.19 12.19 -0.14
CA TYR A 126 -3.89 12.60 -0.67
C TYR A 126 -2.78 12.37 0.36
N ARG A 127 -2.99 12.82 1.61
CA ARG A 127 -2.00 12.68 2.69
C ARG A 127 -1.69 11.22 2.96
N LYS A 128 -2.71 10.36 3.02
CA LYS A 128 -2.54 8.92 3.25
C LYS A 128 -1.79 8.25 2.09
N MET A 129 -2.04 8.67 0.85
CA MET A 129 -1.28 8.21 -0.32
C MET A 129 0.21 8.61 -0.25
N LEU A 130 0.52 9.83 0.17
CA LEU A 130 1.91 10.28 0.36
C LEU A 130 2.63 9.48 1.44
N SER A 131 1.99 9.28 2.60
CA SER A 131 2.53 8.47 3.69
C SER A 131 2.78 7.02 3.26
N ALA A 132 1.85 6.42 2.52
CA ALA A 132 2.00 5.09 1.94
C ALA A 132 3.23 5.01 1.03
N ARG A 133 3.42 5.99 0.13
CA ARG A 133 4.60 6.04 -0.76
C ARG A 133 5.92 6.15 -0.01
N ALA A 134 5.99 6.98 1.02
CA ALA A 134 7.19 7.10 1.85
C ALA A 134 7.53 5.76 2.52
N SER A 135 6.51 5.06 3.04
CA SER A 135 6.65 3.71 3.60
C SER A 135 7.14 2.69 2.56
N VAL A 136 6.54 2.68 1.36
CA VAL A 136 6.96 1.83 0.23
C VAL A 136 8.43 2.08 -0.13
N SER A 137 8.85 3.34 -0.21
CA SER A 137 10.24 3.69 -0.51
C SER A 137 11.21 3.11 0.51
N ARG A 138 10.88 3.18 1.81
CA ARG A 138 11.69 2.56 2.87
C ARG A 138 11.74 1.04 2.76
N SER A 139 10.59 0.37 2.61
CA SER A 139 10.55 -1.09 2.42
C SER A 139 11.36 -1.52 1.19
N PHE A 140 11.26 -0.77 0.09
CA PHE A 140 12.01 -1.07 -1.12
C PHE A 140 13.52 -0.90 -0.94
N LYS A 141 13.97 0.13 -0.19
CA LYS A 141 15.39 0.27 0.19
C LYS A 141 15.89 -0.94 0.98
N VAL A 142 15.07 -1.49 1.89
CA VAL A 142 15.41 -2.72 2.63
C VAL A 142 15.59 -3.90 1.69
N LEU A 143 14.69 -4.10 0.72
CA LEU A 143 14.83 -5.17 -0.29
C LEU A 143 16.14 -5.03 -1.06
N ARG A 144 16.50 -3.82 -1.49
CA ARG A 144 17.76 -3.55 -2.22
C ARG A 144 18.99 -3.77 -1.35
N TYR A 145 18.91 -3.44 -0.07
CA TYR A 145 19.96 -3.74 0.89
C TYR A 145 20.18 -5.24 1.03
N ILE A 146 19.10 -6.03 1.20
CA ILE A 146 19.18 -7.49 1.26
C ILE A 146 19.79 -8.06 -0.03
N GLU A 147 19.38 -7.59 -1.21
CA GLU A 147 19.97 -8.02 -2.48
C GLU A 147 21.48 -7.76 -2.53
N LYS A 148 21.91 -6.58 -2.08
CA LYS A 148 23.33 -6.17 -2.07
C LYS A 148 24.16 -7.09 -1.17
N ILE A 149 23.74 -7.32 0.07
CA ILE A 149 24.53 -8.11 1.04
C ILE A 149 24.50 -9.61 0.74
N THR A 150 23.37 -10.12 0.23
CA THR A 150 23.25 -11.55 -0.09
C THR A 150 23.77 -11.88 -1.48
N LYS A 151 24.04 -10.88 -2.33
CA LYS A 151 24.35 -11.03 -3.76
C LYS A 151 23.31 -11.89 -4.51
N ASN A 152 22.06 -11.88 -4.02
CA ASN A 152 20.96 -12.66 -4.57
C ASN A 152 19.78 -11.74 -4.88
N LYS A 153 19.07 -12.00 -5.99
CA LYS A 153 17.80 -11.33 -6.27
C LYS A 153 16.77 -11.69 -5.21
N VAL A 154 16.03 -10.69 -4.74
CA VAL A 154 14.93 -10.85 -3.79
C VAL A 154 13.63 -10.99 -4.55
N TYR A 155 12.86 -12.03 -4.21
CA TYR A 155 11.45 -12.17 -4.58
C TYR A 155 10.62 -11.58 -3.45
N LEU A 156 9.75 -10.64 -3.78
CA LEU A 156 8.72 -10.18 -2.85
C LEU A 156 7.52 -11.11 -2.98
N MET A 157 7.22 -11.81 -1.90
CA MET A 157 6.08 -12.71 -1.80
C MET A 157 4.89 -11.95 -1.22
N GLN A 158 3.70 -12.28 -1.68
CA GLN A 158 2.44 -11.89 -1.06
C GLN A 158 1.65 -13.16 -0.73
N THR A 159 1.16 -13.26 0.50
CA THR A 159 0.15 -14.24 0.91
C THR A 159 -1.09 -13.46 1.37
N VAL A 160 -2.22 -13.68 0.70
CA VAL A 160 -3.51 -13.09 1.08
C VAL A 160 -4.31 -14.16 1.83
N LEU A 161 -4.74 -13.87 3.05
CA LEU A 161 -5.44 -14.82 3.91
C LEU A 161 -6.92 -14.45 4.08
N THR A 162 -7.75 -14.72 3.08
CA THR A 162 -9.18 -14.40 3.16
C THR A 162 -9.90 -15.37 4.09
N ILE A 163 -10.72 -14.84 4.99
CA ILE A 163 -11.61 -15.65 5.84
C ILE A 163 -13.03 -15.70 5.24
N PRO A 164 -13.85 -16.70 5.64
CA PRO A 164 -15.23 -16.78 5.18
C PRO A 164 -16.05 -15.55 5.59
N LYS A 165 -17.02 -15.18 4.75
CA LYS A 165 -17.77 -13.91 4.90
C LYS A 165 -18.50 -13.83 6.23
N LYS A 166 -19.14 -14.92 6.64
CA LYS A 166 -19.83 -15.04 7.94
C LYS A 166 -18.91 -14.71 9.11
N PHE A 167 -17.65 -15.16 9.09
CA PHE A 167 -16.70 -14.83 10.15
C PHE A 167 -16.22 -13.38 10.06
N SER A 168 -16.10 -12.81 8.85
CA SER A 168 -15.79 -11.38 8.70
C SER A 168 -16.88 -10.50 9.32
N GLU A 169 -18.14 -10.85 9.09
CA GLU A 169 -19.29 -10.14 9.67
C GLU A 169 -19.31 -10.26 11.21
N LEU A 170 -19.14 -11.47 11.74
CA LEU A 170 -19.07 -11.68 13.19
C LEU A 170 -17.88 -10.98 13.86
N LEU A 171 -16.72 -10.94 13.20
CA LEU A 171 -15.54 -10.21 13.71
C LEU A 171 -15.75 -8.70 13.68
N PHE A 172 -16.46 -8.19 12.68
CA PHE A 172 -16.76 -6.78 12.55
C PHE A 172 -17.71 -6.30 13.67
N ASP A 173 -18.68 -7.15 14.04
CA ASP A 173 -19.66 -6.84 15.09
C ASP A 173 -19.13 -7.10 16.53
N ASP A 174 -18.06 -7.89 16.69
CA ASP A 174 -17.42 -8.15 17.98
C ASP A 174 -16.51 -6.97 18.38
N PRO A 175 -16.75 -6.31 19.54
CA PRO A 175 -15.89 -5.23 20.04
C PRO A 175 -14.40 -5.63 20.16
N ASP A 176 -14.12 -6.90 20.45
CA ASP A 176 -12.77 -7.45 20.56
C ASP A 176 -12.31 -8.17 19.28
N GLY A 177 -13.13 -8.18 18.22
CA GLY A 177 -12.91 -8.96 17.00
C GLY A 177 -11.57 -8.65 16.35
N LYS A 178 -11.19 -7.38 16.30
CA LYS A 178 -9.88 -6.95 15.77
C LYS A 178 -8.70 -7.53 16.54
N GLU A 179 -8.76 -7.53 17.88
CA GLU A 179 -7.68 -8.09 18.71
C GLU A 179 -7.59 -9.61 18.52
N LYS A 180 -8.73 -10.30 18.54
CA LYS A 180 -8.83 -11.74 18.29
C LYS A 180 -8.31 -12.09 16.90
N TYR A 181 -8.57 -11.26 15.90
CA TYR A 181 -8.06 -11.49 14.55
C TYR A 181 -6.55 -11.29 14.43
N LEU A 182 -6.00 -10.24 15.05
CA LEU A 182 -4.55 -10.04 15.15
C LEU A 182 -3.87 -11.22 15.86
N LYS A 183 -4.50 -11.79 16.88
CA LYS A 183 -4.03 -13.03 17.53
C LYS A 183 -3.96 -14.20 16.54
N CYS A 184 -4.98 -14.38 15.68
CA CYS A 184 -4.96 -15.40 14.63
C CYS A 184 -3.79 -15.21 13.67
N ILE A 185 -3.55 -13.98 13.20
CA ILE A 185 -2.45 -13.63 12.29
C ILE A 185 -1.10 -13.92 12.96
N ASN A 186 -0.91 -13.55 14.22
CA ASN A 186 0.33 -13.80 14.96
C ASN A 186 0.62 -15.29 15.15
N ILE A 187 -0.41 -16.09 15.44
CA ILE A 187 -0.28 -17.56 15.51
C ILE A 187 0.12 -18.12 14.14
N PHE A 188 -0.52 -17.65 13.07
CA PHE A 188 -0.20 -18.06 11.71
C PHE A 188 1.24 -17.72 11.34
N ILE A 189 1.69 -16.48 11.57
CA ILE A 189 3.05 -16.03 11.25
C ILE A 189 4.08 -16.95 11.91
N LYS A 190 3.92 -17.28 13.20
CA LYS A 190 4.85 -18.19 13.91
C LYS A 190 4.89 -19.58 13.26
N LYS A 191 3.73 -20.16 12.94
CA LYS A 191 3.64 -21.47 12.27
C LYS A 191 4.21 -21.41 10.85
N PHE A 192 3.94 -20.32 10.14
CA PHE A 192 4.34 -20.10 8.76
C PHE A 192 5.84 -19.88 8.62
N GLU A 193 6.46 -19.09 9.50
CA GLU A 193 7.92 -18.94 9.56
C GLU A 193 8.62 -20.29 9.74
N PHE A 194 8.11 -21.13 10.65
CA PHE A 194 8.64 -22.48 10.83
C PHE A 194 8.49 -23.35 9.57
N PHE A 195 7.35 -23.24 8.89
CA PHE A 195 7.11 -23.92 7.61
C PHE A 195 8.08 -23.48 6.51
N LEU A 196 8.40 -22.18 6.44
CA LEU A 196 9.33 -21.62 5.43
C LEU A 196 10.79 -22.04 5.63
N ARG A 197 11.18 -22.51 6.83
CA ARG A 197 12.56 -22.93 7.11
C ARG A 197 12.95 -24.11 6.21
N PRO A 198 14.06 -24.00 5.47
CA PRO A 198 14.67 -25.15 4.81
C PRO A 198 14.99 -26.26 5.82
N ASP A 199 14.96 -27.52 5.40
CA ASP A 199 15.15 -28.67 6.30
C ASP A 199 16.46 -28.60 7.11
N LYS A 200 17.55 -28.20 6.46
CA LYS A 200 18.86 -27.99 7.10
C LYS A 200 18.86 -26.94 8.22
N HIS A 201 17.88 -26.03 8.24
CA HIS A 201 17.75 -24.95 9.21
C HIS A 201 16.49 -25.09 10.07
N LYS A 202 15.87 -26.28 10.14
CA LYS A 202 14.57 -26.46 10.80
C LYS A 202 14.61 -26.16 12.30
N ARG A 203 15.75 -26.45 12.94
CA ARG A 203 16.01 -26.22 14.37
C ARG A 203 16.44 -24.79 14.68
N GLU A 204 16.81 -24.00 13.68
CA GLU A 204 17.26 -22.61 13.89
C GLU A 204 16.08 -21.67 14.12
N LYS A 205 16.29 -20.65 14.97
CA LYS A 205 15.31 -19.59 15.19
C LYS A 205 15.42 -18.53 14.10
N LEU A 206 14.80 -18.82 12.96
CA LEU A 206 14.72 -17.92 11.82
C LEU A 206 13.39 -17.15 11.82
N GLN A 207 13.45 -15.86 11.48
CA GLN A 207 12.31 -14.95 11.40
C GLN A 207 12.17 -14.31 10.02
N SER A 208 10.94 -14.07 9.58
CA SER A 208 10.62 -13.42 8.32
C SER A 208 10.36 -11.93 8.56
N GLY A 209 10.86 -11.09 7.65
CA GLY A 209 10.50 -9.67 7.63
C GLY A 209 9.12 -9.48 7.00
N ILE A 210 8.06 -9.78 7.75
CA ILE A 210 6.68 -9.68 7.27
C ILE A 210 6.19 -8.24 7.43
N TRP A 211 5.63 -7.71 6.35
CA TRP A 211 4.79 -6.53 6.35
C TRP A 211 3.35 -7.00 6.17
N ASP A 212 2.58 -6.93 7.24
CA ASP A 212 1.16 -7.18 7.23
C ASP A 212 0.39 -5.88 6.94
N ASN A 213 -0.74 -6.04 6.24
CA ASN A 213 -1.77 -5.02 6.14
C ASN A 213 -3.11 -5.72 6.22
N LEU A 214 -3.79 -5.47 7.32
CA LEU A 214 -5.13 -5.95 7.57
C LEU A 214 -6.14 -5.09 6.81
N HIS A 215 -6.91 -5.71 5.91
CA HIS A 215 -8.01 -5.07 5.20
C HIS A 215 -9.31 -5.65 5.75
N ASP A 216 -10.11 -4.79 6.37
CA ASP A 216 -11.40 -5.16 6.96
C ASP A 216 -12.54 -5.11 5.91
N TRP A 217 -12.24 -4.65 4.69
CA TRP A 217 -13.19 -4.39 3.60
C TRP A 217 -12.63 -4.76 2.22
N GLY A 218 -13.51 -4.98 1.25
CA GLY A 218 -13.11 -5.18 -0.15
C GLY A 218 -12.83 -3.85 -0.87
N SER A 219 -11.82 -3.79 -1.74
CA SER A 219 -11.47 -2.56 -2.48
C SER A 219 -12.64 -1.95 -3.28
N ASP A 220 -13.49 -2.78 -3.88
CA ASP A 220 -14.63 -2.33 -4.70
C ASP A 220 -15.93 -2.18 -3.89
N LYS A 221 -15.93 -2.67 -2.65
CA LYS A 221 -17.08 -2.66 -1.73
C LYS A 221 -16.57 -2.31 -0.32
N PRO A 222 -16.11 -1.06 -0.11
CA PRO A 222 -15.43 -0.68 1.13
C PRO A 222 -16.35 -0.64 2.36
N PHE A 223 -17.65 -0.83 2.17
CA PHE A 223 -18.66 -0.87 3.24
C PHE A 223 -19.10 -2.29 3.62
N ASN A 224 -18.58 -3.31 2.93
CA ASN A 224 -18.91 -4.70 3.24
C ASN A 224 -17.75 -5.33 4.01
N PRO A 225 -18.00 -5.92 5.20
CA PRO A 225 -16.98 -6.66 5.94
C PRO A 225 -16.35 -7.75 5.06
N HIS A 226 -15.03 -7.70 4.94
CA HIS A 226 -14.26 -8.65 4.15
C HIS A 226 -12.83 -8.71 4.67
N GLU A 227 -12.63 -9.48 5.74
CA GLU A 227 -11.35 -9.58 6.43
C GLU A 227 -10.34 -10.40 5.63
N HIS A 228 -9.25 -9.77 5.21
CA HIS A 228 -8.18 -10.43 4.46
C HIS A 228 -6.82 -9.73 4.62
N PRO A 229 -5.94 -10.19 5.53
CA PRO A 229 -4.63 -9.61 5.67
C PRO A 229 -3.76 -9.99 4.46
N HIS A 230 -3.10 -8.98 3.93
CA HIS A 230 -2.03 -9.12 2.96
C HIS A 230 -0.70 -9.22 3.72
N LEU A 231 -0.10 -10.40 3.70
CA LEU A 231 1.24 -10.62 4.24
C LEU A 231 2.26 -10.52 3.12
N LEU A 232 3.12 -9.49 3.16
CA LEU A 232 4.21 -9.33 2.22
C LEU A 232 5.54 -9.59 2.89
N TYR A 233 6.38 -10.38 2.25
CA TYR A 233 7.66 -10.77 2.82
C TYR A 233 8.68 -11.09 1.74
N PRO A 234 9.97 -10.79 1.94
CA PRO A 234 11.01 -11.26 1.03
C PRO A 234 11.17 -12.79 1.16
N ASN A 235 11.69 -13.45 0.14
CA ASN A 235 11.99 -14.89 0.17
C ASN A 235 13.23 -15.26 1.04
N PHE A 236 13.39 -14.58 2.17
CA PHE A 236 14.50 -14.70 3.10
C PHE A 236 13.99 -14.72 4.54
N LEU A 237 14.66 -15.51 5.38
CA LEU A 237 14.54 -15.48 6.82
C LEU A 237 15.86 -14.96 7.43
N TYR A 238 15.82 -14.29 8.56
CA TYR A 238 16.98 -13.79 9.25
C TYR A 238 17.23 -14.58 10.54
N SER A 239 18.49 -15.02 10.72
CA SER A 239 19.00 -15.52 12.00
C SER A 239 19.61 -14.37 12.77
N TYR A 240 19.05 -14.03 13.94
CA TYR A 240 19.65 -13.03 14.82
C TYR A 240 20.92 -13.54 15.51
N ALA A 241 20.97 -14.85 15.80
CA ALA A 241 22.13 -15.48 16.40
C ALA A 241 23.34 -15.42 15.45
N ASP A 242 23.13 -15.78 14.19
CA ASP A 242 24.21 -15.89 13.21
C ASP A 242 24.39 -14.61 12.37
N LYS A 243 23.50 -13.63 12.53
CA LYS A 243 23.41 -12.39 11.74
C LYS A 243 23.40 -12.65 10.22
N LYS A 244 22.69 -13.71 9.80
CA LYS A 244 22.69 -14.19 8.41
C LYS A 244 21.28 -14.32 7.85
N PHE A 245 21.18 -14.12 6.54
CA PHE A 245 19.96 -14.35 5.77
C PHE A 245 19.96 -15.76 5.18
N THR A 246 18.92 -16.52 5.49
CA THR A 246 18.63 -17.84 4.93
C THR A 246 17.55 -17.71 3.87
N ARG A 247 17.89 -18.04 2.62
CA ARG A 247 16.95 -18.00 1.50
C ARG A 247 16.07 -19.25 1.48
N PHE A 248 14.77 -19.08 1.20
CA PHE A 248 13.86 -20.18 0.88
C PHE A 248 13.34 -20.07 -0.56
N ARG A 249 12.76 -21.17 -1.07
CA ARG A 249 12.20 -21.23 -2.43
C ARG A 249 10.93 -20.39 -2.51
N PRO A 250 10.82 -19.46 -3.48
CA PRO A 250 9.65 -18.57 -3.59
C PRO A 250 8.41 -19.27 -4.20
N PHE A 251 8.51 -20.53 -4.61
CA PHE A 251 7.43 -21.24 -5.31
C PHE A 251 6.87 -22.36 -4.44
N TYR A 252 5.59 -22.25 -4.10
CA TYR A 252 4.89 -23.29 -3.33
C TYR A 252 4.24 -24.31 -4.26
N SER A 253 4.55 -25.59 -4.08
CA SER A 253 3.86 -26.71 -4.72
C SER A 253 2.39 -26.79 -4.31
N LYS A 254 1.57 -27.58 -5.02
CA LYS A 254 0.15 -27.81 -4.64
C LYS A 254 0.03 -28.33 -3.19
N HIS A 255 0.92 -29.23 -2.79
CA HIS A 255 0.96 -29.75 -1.42
C HIS A 255 1.34 -28.67 -0.41
N GLN A 256 2.34 -27.83 -0.71
CA GLN A 256 2.73 -26.71 0.14
C GLN A 256 1.61 -25.68 0.28
N ARG A 257 0.90 -25.33 -0.80
CA ARG A 257 -0.27 -24.45 -0.75
C ARG A 257 -1.39 -25.02 0.13
N LYS A 258 -1.65 -26.33 0.02
CA LYS A 258 -2.59 -27.01 0.93
C LYS A 258 -2.13 -26.90 2.38
N LYS A 259 -0.84 -27.11 2.65
CA LYS A 259 -0.30 -27.02 4.01
C LYS A 259 -0.44 -25.60 4.58
N ILE A 260 -0.19 -24.56 3.79
CA ILE A 260 -0.37 -23.17 4.24
C ILE A 260 -1.83 -22.88 4.57
N LYS A 261 -2.79 -23.38 3.76
CA LYS A 261 -4.23 -23.29 4.08
C LYS A 261 -4.57 -23.96 5.40
N GLU A 262 -4.02 -25.15 5.66
CA GLU A 262 -4.17 -25.85 6.94
C GLU A 262 -3.60 -25.01 8.10
N LEU A 263 -2.39 -24.45 7.95
CA LEU A 263 -1.80 -23.58 8.97
C LEU A 263 -2.68 -22.38 9.26
N TRP A 264 -3.30 -21.77 8.24
CA TRP A 264 -4.19 -20.64 8.42
C TRP A 264 -5.45 -21.04 9.17
N ARG A 265 -6.13 -22.10 8.72
CA ARG A 265 -7.29 -22.67 9.42
C ARG A 265 -6.99 -22.97 10.89
N ASP A 266 -5.89 -23.67 11.16
CA ASP A 266 -5.52 -24.05 12.52
C ASP A 266 -5.17 -22.83 13.39
N SER A 267 -4.80 -21.70 12.76
CA SER A 267 -4.55 -20.45 13.46
C SER A 267 -5.84 -19.69 13.79
N LEU A 268 -6.85 -19.75 12.90
CA LEU A 268 -8.19 -19.24 13.17
C LEU A 268 -8.87 -20.01 14.30
N VAL A 269 -8.84 -21.34 14.25
CA VAL A 269 -9.41 -22.20 15.30
C VAL A 269 -8.81 -21.88 16.66
N GLN A 270 -7.49 -21.72 16.73
CA GLN A 270 -6.79 -21.40 17.97
C GLN A 270 -6.97 -19.95 18.43
N GLY A 271 -7.00 -19.00 17.49
CA GLY A 271 -7.08 -17.58 17.82
C GLY A 271 -8.48 -17.15 18.25
N LEU A 272 -9.52 -17.64 17.57
CA LEU A 272 -10.94 -17.39 17.86
C LEU A 272 -11.57 -18.37 18.85
N ASP A 273 -10.77 -19.31 19.38
CA ASP A 273 -11.20 -20.35 20.33
C ASP A 273 -12.41 -21.18 19.82
N LEU A 274 -12.39 -21.60 18.56
CA LEU A 274 -13.52 -22.28 17.92
C LEU A 274 -13.74 -23.73 18.39
N ASN A 275 -12.85 -24.23 19.26
CA ASN A 275 -13.06 -25.50 19.94
C ASN A 275 -14.03 -25.36 21.13
N ASN A 276 -14.27 -24.12 21.57
CA ASN A 276 -15.20 -23.81 22.63
C ASN A 276 -16.60 -23.60 22.01
N THR A 277 -17.52 -24.52 22.28
CA THR A 277 -18.89 -24.47 21.73
C THR A 277 -19.71 -23.29 22.26
N ALA A 278 -19.24 -22.59 23.29
CA ALA A 278 -19.83 -21.34 23.76
C ALA A 278 -19.33 -20.09 23.00
N SER A 279 -18.42 -20.27 22.02
CA SER A 279 -17.93 -19.18 21.19
C SER A 279 -19.03 -18.61 20.29
N ILE A 280 -19.13 -17.29 20.24
CA ILE A 280 -20.05 -16.56 19.36
C ILE A 280 -19.78 -16.82 17.87
N TYR A 281 -18.60 -17.34 17.55
CA TYR A 281 -18.17 -17.65 16.19
C TYR A 281 -18.65 -19.02 15.69
N GLY A 282 -19.28 -19.82 16.56
CA GLY A 282 -19.86 -21.13 16.21
C GLY A 282 -18.82 -22.27 16.04
N ASP A 283 -19.28 -23.41 15.51
CA ASP A 283 -18.47 -24.61 15.30
C ASP A 283 -17.47 -24.40 14.14
N HIS A 284 -16.19 -24.73 14.37
CA HIS A 284 -15.11 -24.69 13.38
C HIS A 284 -15.38 -25.45 12.07
N LYS A 285 -16.38 -26.33 12.02
CA LYS A 285 -16.82 -27.01 10.79
C LYS A 285 -17.25 -26.03 9.69
N ASP A 286 -17.76 -24.86 10.06
CA ASP A 286 -18.13 -23.79 9.11
C ASP A 286 -16.90 -23.15 8.42
N LEU A 287 -15.68 -23.29 8.97
CA LEU A 287 -14.44 -22.89 8.29
C LEU A 287 -14.10 -23.79 7.11
N ILE A 288 -14.76 -24.95 6.98
CA ILE A 288 -14.54 -25.96 5.94
C ILE A 288 -15.57 -25.82 4.80
N ILE A 289 -16.12 -24.62 4.56
CA ILE A 289 -16.79 -24.37 3.28
C ILE A 289 -15.68 -24.27 2.23
N GLN A 290 -15.48 -25.37 1.50
CA GLN A 290 -14.45 -25.53 0.47
C GLN A 290 -14.64 -24.49 -0.63
N GLY A 291 -14.03 -23.33 -0.45
CA GLY A 291 -14.12 -22.19 -1.36
C GLY A 291 -13.87 -20.84 -0.67
N GLU A 292 -14.26 -20.70 0.59
CA GLU A 292 -14.27 -19.40 1.27
C GLU A 292 -12.96 -19.09 2.03
N LEU A 293 -12.30 -20.10 2.60
CA LEU A 293 -10.94 -19.94 3.14
C LEU A 293 -9.94 -19.90 1.99
N ASN A 294 -9.70 -18.71 1.45
CA ASN A 294 -8.79 -18.53 0.34
C ASN A 294 -7.40 -18.07 0.80
N VAL A 295 -6.39 -18.78 0.31
CA VAL A 295 -4.99 -18.39 0.50
C VAL A 295 -4.38 -18.24 -0.88
N ASN A 296 -4.18 -16.99 -1.28
CA ASN A 296 -3.60 -16.64 -2.56
C ASN A 296 -2.12 -16.29 -2.38
N HIS A 297 -1.29 -16.74 -3.32
CA HIS A 297 0.14 -16.47 -3.31
C HIS A 297 0.56 -15.82 -4.61
N GLU A 298 1.19 -14.66 -4.48
CA GLU A 298 1.85 -13.98 -5.59
C GLU A 298 3.33 -13.80 -5.29
N TYR A 299 4.16 -13.78 -6.33
CA TYR A 299 5.58 -13.50 -6.21
C TYR A 299 5.98 -12.51 -7.29
N LYS A 300 6.71 -11.46 -6.90
CA LYS A 300 7.19 -10.43 -7.82
C LYS A 300 8.69 -10.29 -7.73
N LYS A 301 9.34 -10.42 -8.89
CA LYS A 301 10.80 -10.32 -9.03
C LYS A 301 11.19 -8.96 -9.60
N GLU A 302 10.38 -8.44 -10.52
CA GLU A 302 10.71 -7.20 -11.19
C GLU A 302 10.42 -5.99 -10.32
N LYS A 303 11.29 -4.97 -10.42
CA LYS A 303 11.25 -3.77 -9.56
C LYS A 303 9.89 -3.09 -9.58
N HIS A 304 9.30 -2.92 -10.77
CA HIS A 304 8.03 -2.23 -10.92
C HIS A 304 6.87 -3.01 -10.26
N GLU A 305 6.89 -4.34 -10.38
CA GLU A 305 5.89 -5.22 -9.76
C GLU A 305 6.02 -5.25 -8.24
N GLN A 306 7.25 -5.31 -7.71
CA GLN A 306 7.50 -5.22 -6.27
C GLN A 306 6.98 -3.91 -5.68
N LEU A 307 7.23 -2.79 -6.39
CA LEU A 307 6.69 -1.49 -5.99
C LEU A 307 5.17 -1.46 -6.04
N HIS A 308 4.55 -2.10 -7.03
CA HIS A 308 3.10 -2.22 -7.12
C HIS A 308 2.53 -2.97 -5.90
N LEU A 309 3.08 -4.13 -5.58
CA LEU A 309 2.67 -4.91 -4.41
C LEU A 309 2.86 -4.15 -3.10
N LEU A 310 4.01 -3.50 -2.90
CA LEU A 310 4.24 -2.69 -1.71
C LEU A 310 3.24 -1.53 -1.59
N LYS A 311 2.89 -0.87 -2.71
CA LYS A 311 1.87 0.19 -2.70
C LYS A 311 0.50 -0.34 -2.33
N TYR A 312 0.13 -1.50 -2.86
CA TYR A 312 -1.11 -2.17 -2.50
C TYR A 312 -1.11 -2.50 -0.99
N ALA A 313 -0.03 -3.09 -0.50
CA ALA A 313 0.18 -3.45 0.90
C ALA A 313 0.19 -2.26 1.87
N ARG A 314 0.46 -1.03 1.44
CA ARG A 314 0.51 0.14 2.32
C ARG A 314 -0.70 1.06 2.15
N ARG A 315 -1.71 0.59 1.42
CA ARG A 315 -2.91 1.37 1.16
C ARG A 315 -3.77 1.45 2.42
N SER A 316 -4.35 2.62 2.62
CA SER A 316 -5.27 2.92 3.73
C SER A 316 -6.70 2.92 3.20
N TRP A 317 -7.65 2.51 4.04
CA TRP A 317 -9.09 2.60 3.77
C TRP A 317 -9.53 3.98 3.29
N LEU A 318 -8.96 5.04 3.84
CA LEU A 318 -9.25 6.42 3.44
C LEU A 318 -8.94 6.66 1.95
N CYS A 319 -7.89 6.02 1.42
CA CYS A 319 -7.56 6.07 0.00
C CYS A 319 -8.56 5.29 -0.85
N ASP A 320 -9.08 4.17 -0.35
CA ASP A 320 -10.01 3.32 -1.10
C ASP A 320 -11.42 3.93 -1.10
N VAL A 321 -11.94 4.35 0.06
CA VAL A 321 -13.22 5.06 0.19
C VAL A 321 -13.18 6.39 -0.57
N GLY A 322 -12.07 7.14 -0.49
CA GLY A 322 -11.90 8.37 -1.27
C GLY A 322 -11.93 8.13 -2.77
N LYS A 323 -11.36 7.01 -3.26
CA LYS A 323 -11.45 6.62 -4.67
C LYS A 323 -12.83 6.14 -5.08
N TYR A 324 -13.50 5.37 -4.22
CA TYR A 324 -14.84 4.88 -4.46
C TYR A 324 -15.78 6.06 -4.79
N PHE A 325 -15.86 7.06 -3.92
CA PHE A 325 -16.73 8.21 -4.13
C PHE A 325 -16.25 9.23 -5.18
N MET A 326 -15.05 9.07 -5.76
CA MET A 326 -14.65 9.84 -6.95
C MET A 326 -15.16 9.20 -8.25
N ASN A 327 -15.46 7.90 -8.21
CA ASN A 327 -15.93 7.14 -9.37
C ASN A 327 -17.45 6.95 -9.38
N CYS A 328 -18.11 7.14 -8.23
CA CYS A 328 -19.55 7.37 -8.12
C CYS A 328 -19.87 8.81 -8.53
#